data_AF-A0A4R0J792-F1
#
_entry.id   AF-A0A4R0J792-F1
#
_cell.length_a   1.000
_cell.length_b   1.000
_cell.length_c   1.000
_cell.angle_alpha   90.00
_cell.angle_beta   90.00
_cell.angle_gamma   90.00
#
_symmetry.space_group_name_H-M   'P 1'
#
loop_
_entity.id
_entity.type
_entity.pdbx_description
1 polymer ?
#
loop_
_entity_poly.entity_id
_entity_poly.type
_entity_poly.pdbx_seq_one_letter_code
_entity_poly.pdbx_strand_id
1 'polypeptide(L)'
;MRDSSAKSRHTKNCKAGCAKHARYCPERQGGEWEFRPPKGGKTRWSALPEELIPQLRAQKAAQSAERLAAGELWEDWDLVFAGPTGRPINPRRDWAEFKSMLQAAGLRDARPHDARHTAATLLPEQGVDIRVVQEILGHSTLAVTKRYTHVTSKLAEDAAAKIGKALWA
;
A
#
# COMPACT_ATOMS: atom_id res chain seq x y z
N MET A 1 -5.04 -0.01 0.44
CA MET A 1 -5.02 -1.45 0.77
C MET A 1 -4.17 -1.69 2.00
N ARG A 2 -4.81 -2.04 3.12
CA ARG A 2 -4.27 -2.81 4.27
C ARG A 2 -5.27 -2.66 5.42
N ASP A 3 -6.18 -3.62 5.51
CA ASP A 3 -6.22 -4.51 6.67
C ASP A 3 -7.14 -5.67 6.30
N SER A 4 -6.61 -6.61 5.53
CA SER A 4 -7.16 -7.96 5.49
C SER A 4 -6.79 -8.56 6.86
N SER A 5 -7.42 -8.09 7.92
CA SER A 5 -7.20 -8.64 9.25
C SER A 5 -8.03 -9.90 9.29
N ALA A 6 -7.40 -11.07 9.19
CA ALA A 6 -8.05 -12.31 9.60
C ALA A 6 -8.59 -12.06 11.01
N LYS A 7 -9.91 -12.07 11.19
CA LYS A 7 -10.54 -11.83 12.49
C LYS A 7 -10.05 -12.95 13.41
N SER A 8 -9.03 -12.67 14.21
CA SER A 8 -8.68 -13.55 15.31
C SER A 8 -9.69 -13.29 16.41
N ARG A 9 -10.89 -13.85 16.28
CA ARG A 9 -11.83 -13.86 17.40
C ARG A 9 -11.16 -14.71 18.48
N HIS A 10 -10.68 -14.06 19.54
CA HIS A 10 -10.48 -14.72 20.82
C HIS A 10 -11.87 -15.23 21.22
N THR A 11 -12.13 -16.51 20.98
CA THR A 11 -13.35 -17.15 21.48
C THR A 11 -13.24 -17.28 23.00
N LYS A 12 -14.38 -17.47 23.67
CA LYS A 12 -14.56 -17.50 25.13
C LYS A 12 -13.68 -18.51 25.92
N ASN A 13 -12.74 -19.20 25.27
CA ASN A 13 -11.97 -20.33 25.82
C ASN A 13 -10.46 -20.06 25.99
N CYS A 14 -9.98 -18.81 25.99
CA CYS A 14 -8.58 -18.55 26.32
C CYS A 14 -8.29 -18.78 27.81
N LYS A 15 -7.22 -19.53 28.10
CA LYS A 15 -6.69 -19.71 29.47
C LYS A 15 -6.34 -18.34 30.09
N ALA A 16 -6.59 -18.19 31.39
CA ALA A 16 -6.25 -16.97 32.13
C ALA A 16 -4.75 -16.65 31.98
N GLY A 17 -4.43 -15.39 31.60
CA GLY A 17 -3.04 -14.94 31.38
C GLY A 17 -2.57 -14.88 29.92
N CYS A 18 -3.43 -15.19 28.94
CA CYS A 18 -3.09 -15.09 27.52
C CYS A 18 -3.02 -13.63 27.04
N ALA A 19 -1.84 -13.00 27.15
CA ALA A 19 -1.59 -11.61 26.72
C ALA A 19 -0.99 -11.50 25.29
N LYS A 20 -0.78 -12.62 24.59
CA LYS A 20 -0.14 -12.62 23.26
C LYS A 20 -1.17 -12.42 22.16
N HIS A 21 -0.78 -11.64 21.15
CA HIS A 21 -1.57 -11.46 19.92
C HIS A 21 -1.96 -12.82 19.33
N ALA A 22 -3.22 -13.00 18.94
CA ALA A 22 -3.76 -14.31 18.55
C ALA A 22 -3.00 -15.03 17.42
N ARG A 23 -2.23 -14.32 16.59
CA ARG A 23 -1.31 -14.92 15.59
C ARG A 23 -0.25 -15.85 16.20
N TYR A 24 0.00 -15.72 17.51
CA TYR A 24 0.97 -16.48 18.29
C TYR A 24 0.33 -17.52 19.20
N CYS A 25 -1.01 -17.68 19.14
CA CYS A 25 -1.71 -18.65 19.96
C CYS A 25 -1.56 -20.06 19.33
N PRO A 26 -0.98 -21.04 20.04
CA PRO A 26 -0.85 -22.41 19.53
C PRO A 26 -2.21 -23.12 19.42
N GLU A 27 -3.19 -22.72 20.23
CA GLU A 27 -4.57 -23.25 20.23
C GLU A 27 -5.49 -22.46 19.27
N ARG A 28 -4.94 -21.64 18.36
CA ARG A 28 -5.73 -20.83 17.43
C ARG A 28 -6.50 -21.73 16.46
N GLN A 29 -7.82 -21.71 16.56
CA GLN A 29 -8.69 -22.35 15.57
C GLN A 29 -9.10 -21.32 14.50
N GLY A 30 -8.52 -21.45 13.30
CA GLY A 30 -8.95 -20.74 12.11
C GLY A 30 -8.73 -19.21 12.08
N GLY A 31 -9.39 -18.58 11.12
CA GLY A 31 -9.42 -17.13 10.91
C GLY A 31 -9.86 -16.82 9.49
N GLU A 32 -11.04 -16.24 9.36
CA GLU A 32 -11.58 -15.80 8.08
C GLU A 32 -11.07 -14.41 7.73
N TRP A 33 -10.90 -14.18 6.44
CA TRP A 33 -10.68 -12.83 5.92
C TRP A 33 -11.95 -12.02 6.05
N GLU A 34 -11.83 -10.85 6.65
CA GLU A 34 -12.89 -9.86 6.69
C GLU A 34 -12.33 -8.57 6.12
N PHE A 35 -12.99 -8.03 5.09
CA PHE A 35 -12.71 -6.67 4.65
C PHE A 35 -13.32 -5.69 5.62
N ARG A 36 -12.48 -4.80 6.16
CA ARG A 36 -12.93 -3.74 7.04
C ARG A 36 -12.90 -2.39 6.35
N PRO A 37 -13.90 -1.53 6.59
CA PRO A 37 -13.83 -0.15 6.13
C PRO A 37 -12.66 0.56 6.82
N PRO A 38 -12.12 1.63 6.21
CA PRO A 38 -11.14 2.49 6.86
C PRO A 38 -11.66 2.96 8.24
N LYS A 39 -10.76 3.15 9.21
CA LYS A 39 -11.11 3.54 10.60
C LYS A 39 -12.02 4.78 10.72
N GLY A 40 -12.10 5.62 9.68
CA GLY A 40 -12.99 6.78 9.62
C GLY A 40 -14.17 6.68 8.65
N GLY A 41 -14.41 5.53 8.03
CA GLY A 41 -15.48 5.31 7.04
C GLY A 41 -15.36 6.10 5.73
N LYS A 42 -14.31 6.93 5.58
CA LYS A 42 -14.12 7.79 4.42
C LYS A 42 -13.33 7.09 3.33
N THR A 43 -13.95 6.88 2.19
CA THR A 43 -13.29 6.54 0.93
C THR A 43 -12.41 7.70 0.49
N ARG A 44 -11.28 7.38 -0.14
CA ARG A 44 -10.35 8.36 -0.69
C ARG A 44 -10.12 8.05 -2.16
N TRP A 45 -10.16 9.10 -2.96
CA TRP A 45 -9.75 9.03 -4.35
C TRP A 45 -8.24 9.21 -4.42
N SER A 46 -7.60 8.48 -5.31
CA SER A 46 -6.18 8.63 -5.60
C SER A 46 -6.03 8.70 -7.10
N ALA A 47 -5.40 9.77 -7.58
CA ALA A 47 -5.03 9.87 -8.97
C ALA A 47 -4.02 8.77 -9.31
N LEU A 48 -4.22 8.10 -10.43
CA LEU A 48 -3.31 7.09 -10.95
C LEU A 48 -2.56 7.70 -12.14
N PRO A 49 -1.24 7.49 -12.27
CA PRO A 49 -0.51 7.83 -13.48
C PRO A 49 -1.13 7.11 -14.70
N GLU A 50 -1.18 7.78 -15.85
CA GLU A 50 -1.79 7.22 -17.06
C GLU A 50 -1.04 5.97 -17.54
N GLU A 51 0.27 5.93 -17.30
CA GLU A 51 1.16 4.81 -17.63
C GLU A 51 0.79 3.52 -16.87
N LEU A 52 0.10 3.64 -15.73
CA LEU A 52 -0.35 2.49 -14.95
C LEU A 52 -1.66 1.89 -15.48
N ILE A 53 -2.46 2.67 -16.22
CA ILE A 53 -3.74 2.22 -16.79
C ILE A 53 -3.58 0.96 -17.67
N PRO A 54 -2.67 0.89 -18.65
CA PRO A 54 -2.50 -0.31 -19.46
C PRO A 54 -2.06 -1.53 -18.62
N GLN A 55 -1.25 -1.33 -17.58
CA GLN A 55 -0.80 -2.41 -16.70
C GLN A 55 -1.97 -2.99 -15.88
N LEU A 56 -2.85 -2.14 -15.36
CA LEU A 56 -4.05 -2.58 -14.63
C LEU A 56 -5.06 -3.27 -15.55
N ARG A 57 -5.16 -2.85 -16.82
CA ARG A 57 -5.98 -3.55 -17.81
C ARG A 57 -5.41 -4.94 -18.12
N ALA A 58 -4.10 -5.04 -18.30
CA ALA A 58 -3.42 -6.33 -18.50
C ALA A 58 -3.62 -7.26 -17.28
N GLN A 59 -3.49 -6.72 -16.06
CA GLN A 59 -3.78 -7.46 -14.83
C GLN A 59 -5.23 -7.98 -14.80
N LYS A 60 -6.21 -7.13 -15.14
CA LYS A 60 -7.62 -7.55 -15.19
C LYS A 60 -7.85 -8.69 -16.19
N ALA A 61 -7.20 -8.61 -17.36
CA ALA A 61 -7.27 -9.67 -18.36
C ALA A 61 -6.64 -10.99 -17.87
N ALA A 62 -5.45 -10.93 -17.26
CA ALA A 62 -4.78 -12.08 -16.67
C ALA A 62 -5.63 -12.74 -15.58
N GLN A 63 -6.18 -11.95 -14.65
CA GLN A 63 -7.05 -12.45 -13.59
C GLN A 63 -8.34 -13.07 -14.13
N SER A 64 -8.87 -12.55 -15.24
CA SER A 64 -10.05 -13.14 -15.89
C SER A 64 -9.73 -14.51 -16.49
N ALA A 65 -8.52 -14.69 -17.04
CA ALA A 65 -8.03 -15.99 -17.49
C ALA A 65 -7.81 -16.96 -16.31
N GLU A 66 -7.24 -16.49 -15.19
CA GLU A 66 -7.10 -17.28 -13.96
C GLU A 66 -8.46 -17.73 -13.41
N ARG A 67 -9.46 -16.85 -13.43
CA ARG A 67 -10.84 -17.17 -13.06
C ARG A 67 -11.43 -18.29 -13.90
N LEU A 68 -11.26 -18.22 -15.22
CA LEU A 68 -11.72 -19.26 -16.13
C LEU A 68 -10.99 -20.58 -15.88
N ALA A 69 -9.68 -20.53 -15.63
CA ALA A 69 -8.87 -21.72 -15.35
C ALA A 69 -9.21 -22.38 -14.00
N ALA A 70 -9.53 -21.58 -12.98
CA ALA A 70 -9.91 -22.06 -11.65
C ALA A 70 -11.31 -22.68 -11.61
N GLY A 71 -12.22 -22.25 -12.49
CA GLY A 71 -13.57 -22.79 -12.58
C GLY A 71 -14.32 -22.72 -11.24
N GLU A 72 -14.79 -23.87 -10.77
CA GLU A 72 -15.53 -23.98 -9.50
C GLU A 72 -14.70 -23.66 -8.25
N LEU A 73 -13.36 -23.68 -8.35
CA LEU A 73 -12.47 -23.31 -7.25
C LEU A 73 -12.37 -21.79 -7.08
N TRP A 74 -12.90 -21.00 -8.00
CA TRP A 74 -12.85 -19.54 -7.92
C TRP A 74 -13.85 -18.99 -6.91
N GLU A 75 -13.35 -18.28 -5.91
CA GLU A 75 -14.15 -17.51 -4.98
C GLU A 75 -14.11 -16.02 -5.36
N ASP A 76 -15.27 -15.46 -5.69
CA ASP A 76 -15.36 -14.07 -6.10
C ASP A 76 -15.40 -13.12 -4.90
N TRP A 77 -14.27 -12.44 -4.66
CA TRP A 77 -14.10 -11.43 -3.60
C TRP A 77 -14.04 -10.00 -4.18
N ASP A 78 -14.34 -9.80 -5.46
CA ASP A 78 -14.28 -8.51 -6.17
C ASP A 78 -12.90 -7.81 -6.02
N LEU A 79 -11.82 -8.60 -6.13
CA LEU A 79 -10.45 -8.12 -5.96
C LEU A 79 -9.81 -7.79 -7.30
N VAL A 80 -9.01 -6.71 -7.33
CA VAL A 80 -8.13 -6.36 -8.46
C VAL A 80 -6.88 -7.26 -8.51
N PHE A 81 -6.45 -7.75 -7.34
CA PHE A 81 -5.34 -8.68 -7.19
C PHE A 81 -5.80 -9.82 -6.29
N ALA A 82 -6.02 -10.99 -6.89
CA ALA A 82 -6.41 -12.21 -6.19
C ALA A 82 -5.29 -13.24 -6.28
N GLY A 83 -5.33 -14.22 -5.38
CA GLY A 83 -4.59 -15.46 -5.57
C GLY A 83 -5.25 -16.34 -6.64
N PRO A 84 -4.65 -17.49 -6.96
CA PRO A 84 -5.10 -18.37 -8.06
C PRO A 84 -6.54 -18.87 -7.98
N THR A 85 -7.15 -18.83 -6.78
CA THR A 85 -8.53 -19.29 -6.53
C THR A 85 -9.48 -18.12 -6.22
N GLY A 86 -9.13 -16.88 -6.57
CA GLY A 86 -9.95 -15.70 -6.31
C GLY A 86 -9.86 -15.15 -4.88
N ARG A 87 -9.28 -15.92 -3.94
CA ARG A 87 -9.07 -15.53 -2.55
C ARG A 87 -8.00 -14.43 -2.39
N PRO A 88 -8.00 -13.68 -1.27
CA PRO A 88 -6.95 -12.72 -0.96
C PRO A 88 -5.55 -13.32 -0.97
N ILE A 89 -4.58 -12.57 -1.52
CA ILE A 89 -3.17 -12.97 -1.54
C ILE A 89 -2.65 -13.12 -0.11
N ASN A 90 -1.93 -14.21 0.17
CA ASN A 90 -1.29 -14.43 1.46
C ASN A 90 -0.19 -13.37 1.69
N PRO A 91 -0.24 -12.57 2.77
CA PRO A 91 0.73 -11.48 3.01
C PRO A 91 2.18 -11.95 3.12
N ARG A 92 2.43 -13.20 3.56
CA ARG A 92 3.80 -13.76 3.61
C ARG A 92 4.30 -14.09 2.21
N ARG A 93 3.43 -14.61 1.34
CA ARG A 93 3.77 -14.88 -0.07
C ARG A 93 4.03 -13.57 -0.80
N ASP A 94 3.14 -12.60 -0.67
CA ASP A 94 3.27 -11.25 -1.23
C ASP A 94 4.59 -10.59 -0.79
N TRP A 95 4.92 -10.69 0.50
CA TRP A 95 6.20 -10.21 1.02
C TRP A 95 7.41 -10.92 0.39
N ALA A 96 7.40 -12.25 0.32
CA ALA A 96 8.49 -13.03 -0.26
C ALA A 96 8.68 -12.72 -1.74
N GLU A 97 7.58 -12.60 -2.49
CA GLU A 97 7.57 -12.23 -3.89
C GLU A 97 8.15 -10.82 -4.10
N PHE A 98 7.76 -9.85 -3.28
CA PHE A 98 8.37 -8.52 -3.27
C PHE A 98 9.89 -8.57 -3.02
N LYS A 99 10.36 -9.38 -2.07
CA LYS A 99 11.80 -9.55 -1.83
C LYS A 99 12.52 -10.15 -3.03
N SER A 100 11.92 -11.16 -3.66
CA SER A 100 12.46 -11.77 -4.89
C SER A 100 12.55 -10.75 -6.03
N MET A 101 11.55 -9.87 -6.18
CA MET A 101 11.57 -8.81 -7.18
C MET A 101 12.70 -7.80 -6.93
N LEU A 102 12.96 -7.41 -5.68
CA LEU A 102 14.09 -6.54 -5.34
C LEU A 102 15.43 -7.18 -5.71
N GLN A 103 15.61 -8.46 -5.39
CA GLN A 103 16.83 -9.19 -5.71
C GLN A 103 17.03 -9.32 -7.24
N ALA A 104 15.98 -9.67 -7.98
CA ALA A 104 16.03 -9.76 -9.44
C ALA A 104 16.35 -8.42 -10.10
N ALA A 105 15.90 -7.31 -9.51
CA ALA A 105 16.21 -5.96 -9.95
C ALA A 105 17.59 -5.44 -9.50
N GLY A 106 18.37 -6.23 -8.75
CA GLY A 106 19.66 -5.80 -8.20
C GLY A 106 19.56 -4.69 -7.15
N LEU A 107 18.38 -4.53 -6.53
CA LEU A 107 18.12 -3.47 -5.56
C LEU A 107 18.47 -3.92 -4.14
N ARG A 108 18.79 -2.93 -3.29
CA ARG A 108 18.98 -3.17 -1.85
C ARG A 108 17.74 -3.74 -1.20
N ASP A 109 17.94 -4.36 -0.05
CA ASP A 109 16.84 -4.85 0.75
C ASP A 109 15.91 -3.71 1.21
N ALA A 110 14.61 -3.88 0.99
CA ALA A 110 13.58 -2.91 1.35
C ALA A 110 12.26 -3.60 1.69
N ARG A 111 11.32 -2.84 2.24
CA ARG A 111 9.96 -3.27 2.58
C ARG A 111 8.97 -2.59 1.63
N PRO A 112 7.78 -3.16 1.38
CA PRO A 112 6.75 -2.50 0.57
C PRO A 112 6.37 -1.11 1.09
N HIS A 113 6.49 -0.87 2.40
CA HIS A 113 6.24 0.46 2.97
C HIS A 113 7.32 1.49 2.60
N ASP A 114 8.54 1.05 2.28
CA ASP A 114 9.61 1.96 1.89
C ASP A 114 9.34 2.58 0.51
N ALA A 115 8.62 1.90 -0.39
CA ALA A 115 8.14 2.49 -1.64
C ALA A 115 7.23 3.70 -1.40
N ARG A 116 6.44 3.68 -0.33
CA ARG A 116 5.62 4.83 0.09
C ARG A 116 6.48 5.97 0.63
N HIS A 117 7.57 5.67 1.34
CA HIS A 117 8.54 6.69 1.73
C HIS A 117 9.21 7.32 0.52
N THR A 118 9.58 6.51 -0.47
CA THR A 118 10.12 7.00 -1.74
C THR A 118 9.15 7.96 -2.43
N ALA A 119 7.86 7.62 -2.53
CA ALA A 119 6.85 8.53 -3.09
C ALA A 119 6.72 9.84 -2.27
N ALA A 120 6.83 9.75 -0.94
CA ALA A 120 6.78 10.92 -0.07
C ALA A 120 7.97 11.87 -0.21
N THR A 121 9.10 11.38 -0.72
CA THR A 121 10.29 12.18 -1.04
C THR A 121 10.27 12.68 -2.49
N LEU A 122 9.95 11.82 -3.46
CA LEU A 122 9.98 12.17 -4.88
C LEU A 122 8.95 13.24 -5.24
N LEU A 123 7.71 13.16 -4.71
CA LEU A 123 6.67 14.11 -5.08
C LEU A 123 7.06 15.57 -4.73
N PRO A 124 7.51 15.89 -3.50
CA PRO A 124 8.05 17.21 -3.20
C PRO A 124 9.24 17.59 -4.08
N GLU A 125 10.18 16.68 -4.33
CA GLU A 125 11.36 16.96 -5.18
C GLU A 125 10.99 17.34 -6.62
N GLN A 126 9.86 16.86 -7.13
CA GLN A 126 9.29 17.27 -8.42
C GLN A 126 8.48 18.59 -8.32
N GLY A 127 8.53 19.29 -7.18
CA GLY A 127 7.85 20.56 -6.96
C GLY A 127 6.36 20.43 -6.64
N VAL A 128 5.86 19.23 -6.31
CA VAL A 128 4.46 19.04 -5.92
C VAL A 128 4.20 19.67 -4.56
N ASP A 129 3.14 20.48 -4.47
CA ASP A 129 2.75 21.14 -3.22
C ASP A 129 2.52 20.14 -2.08
N ILE A 130 3.00 20.49 -0.89
CA ILE A 130 3.00 19.59 0.26
C ILE A 130 1.60 19.15 0.71
N ARG A 131 0.56 19.95 0.47
CA ARG A 131 -0.83 19.57 0.74
C ARG A 131 -1.33 18.54 -0.28
N VAL A 132 -0.95 18.70 -1.54
CA VAL A 132 -1.24 17.70 -2.59
C VAL A 132 -0.53 16.39 -2.29
N VAL A 133 0.75 16.44 -1.86
CA VAL A 133 1.47 15.23 -1.40
C VAL A 133 0.78 14.58 -0.21
N GLN A 134 0.32 15.36 0.77
CA GLN A 134 -0.42 14.85 1.92
C GLN A 134 -1.70 14.11 1.48
N GLU A 135 -2.42 14.65 0.50
CA GLU A 135 -3.64 14.06 -0.05
C GLU A 135 -3.36 12.76 -0.80
N ILE A 136 -2.40 12.76 -1.74
CA ILE A 136 -1.97 11.58 -2.51
C ILE A 136 -1.57 10.44 -1.58
N LEU A 137 -0.76 10.73 -0.56
CA LEU A 137 -0.35 9.72 0.41
C LEU A 137 -1.50 9.38 1.35
N GLY A 138 -2.40 10.32 1.62
CA GLY A 138 -3.47 10.15 2.60
C GLY A 138 -2.96 10.22 4.04
N HIS A 139 -2.03 11.13 4.35
CA HIS A 139 -1.65 11.40 5.73
C HIS A 139 -2.74 12.23 6.44
N SER A 140 -3.12 11.82 7.66
CA SER A 140 -4.12 12.55 8.45
C SER A 140 -3.61 13.90 8.96
N THR A 141 -2.30 14.09 9.03
CA THR A 141 -1.68 15.34 9.48
C THR A 141 -0.48 15.71 8.61
N LEU A 142 -0.27 17.02 8.42
CA LEU A 142 0.90 17.55 7.72
C LEU A 142 2.22 17.20 8.43
N ALA A 143 2.21 17.00 9.75
CA ALA A 143 3.40 16.63 10.52
C ALA A 143 4.02 15.30 10.03
N VAL A 144 3.20 14.35 9.56
CA VAL A 144 3.69 13.07 9.01
C VAL A 144 4.34 13.28 7.65
N THR A 145 3.80 14.18 6.82
CA THR A 145 4.38 14.50 5.50
C THR A 145 5.64 15.37 5.62
N LYS A 146 5.67 16.31 6.59
CA LYS A 146 6.82 17.18 6.85
C LYS A 146 8.11 16.45 7.21
N ARG A 147 8.01 15.21 7.72
CA ARG A 147 9.18 14.36 8.00
C ARG A 147 9.95 13.98 6.73
N TYR A 148 9.30 13.99 5.56
CA TYR A 148 9.91 13.65 4.27
C TYR A 148 10.34 14.88 3.48
N THR A 149 9.82 16.06 3.82
CA THR A 149 10.37 17.33 3.39
C THR A 149 11.52 17.72 4.30
N HIS A 150 12.66 17.01 4.19
CA HIS A 150 13.89 17.78 4.28
C HIS A 150 13.79 18.77 3.11
N VAL A 151 13.87 20.07 3.38
CA VAL A 151 13.98 21.05 2.29
C VAL A 151 15.24 20.64 1.56
N THR A 152 15.10 19.88 0.48
CA THR A 152 16.23 19.53 -0.36
C THR A 152 16.74 20.86 -0.89
N SER A 153 18.04 21.08 -0.85
CA SER A 153 18.66 22.35 -1.29
C SER A 153 18.10 22.80 -2.65
N LYS A 154 17.81 21.83 -3.52
CA LYS A 154 17.17 22.00 -4.81
C LYS A 154 15.80 22.69 -4.80
N LEU A 155 14.90 22.34 -3.89
CA LEU A 155 13.60 23.02 -3.76
C LEU A 155 13.76 24.48 -3.33
N ALA A 156 14.72 24.75 -2.44
CA ALA A 156 15.03 26.11 -2.02
C ALA A 156 15.70 26.92 -3.14
N GLU A 157 16.62 26.30 -3.88
CA GLU A 157 17.26 26.87 -5.08
C GLU A 157 16.23 27.21 -6.16
N ASP A 158 15.31 26.28 -6.47
CA ASP A 158 14.24 26.50 -7.45
C ASP A 158 13.26 27.60 -7.02
N ALA A 159 12.93 27.67 -5.73
CA ALA A 159 12.09 28.73 -5.18
C ALA A 159 12.79 30.10 -5.26
N ALA A 160 14.08 30.16 -4.91
CA ALA A 160 14.88 31.37 -5.03
C ALA A 160 14.99 31.83 -6.50
N ALA A 161 15.20 30.90 -7.44
CA ALA A 161 15.25 31.20 -8.87
C ALA A 161 13.91 31.74 -9.40
N LYS A 162 12.77 31.16 -8.97
CA LYS A 162 11.44 31.64 -9.35
C LYS A 162 11.16 33.05 -8.83
N ILE A 163 11.50 33.34 -7.58
CA ILE A 163 11.37 34.69 -7.01
C ILE A 163 12.32 35.66 -7.73
N GLY A 164 13.56 35.23 -7.97
CA GLY A 164 14.56 35.92 -8.80
C GLY A 164 13.97 36.42 -10.12
N LYS A 165 13.34 35.51 -10.85
CA LYS A 165 12.71 35.79 -12.14
C LYS A 165 11.44 36.64 -12.03
N ALA A 166 10.66 36.51 -10.97
CA ALA A 166 9.42 37.26 -10.81
C ALA A 166 9.64 38.72 -10.38
N LEU A 167 10.73 39.00 -9.67
CA LEU A 167 11.00 40.32 -9.10
C LEU A 167 12.10 41.10 -9.82
N TRP A 168 13.01 40.41 -10.54
CA TRP A 168 14.19 41.03 -11.14
C TRP A 168 14.44 40.65 -12.62
N ALA A 169 13.48 40.02 -13.32
CA ALA A 169 13.54 39.83 -14.77
C ALA A 169 12.78 40.92 -15.53
#